data_AF-A0A954RQF0-F1
#
_entry.id   AF-A0A954RQF0-F1
#
_cell.length_a   1.000
_cell.length_b   1.000
_cell.length_c   1.000
_cell.angle_alpha   90.00
_cell.angle_beta   90.00
_cell.angle_gamma   90.00
#
_symmetry.space_group_name_H-M   'P 1'
#
loop_
_entity.id
_entity.type
_entity.pdbx_description
1 polymer ?
#
loop_
_entity_poly.entity_id
_entity_poly.type
_entity_poly.pdbx_seq_one_letter_code
_entity_poly.pdbx_strand_id
1 'polypeptide(L)'
;MTVTIDRADVDRYFDDAISGIMPNAAVPGFRAGRAPRKLVEQRFRSQVADQVKGSLLMDSMTQISEEQDFSAISEPDFDFEAIEIPDNGPMTFE
;
A
#
# COMPACT_ATOMS: atom_id res chain seq x y z
N MET A 1 3.94 5.95 -18.18
CA MET A 1 5.28 5.44 -17.85
C MET A 1 5.05 4.28 -16.90
N THR A 2 5.20 3.05 -17.34
CA THR A 2 4.73 1.91 -16.54
C THR A 2 5.63 1.68 -15.32
N VAL A 3 5.06 1.85 -14.13
CA VAL A 3 5.74 1.52 -12.86
C VAL A 3 5.25 0.14 -12.43
N THR A 4 6.19 -0.77 -12.18
CA THR A 4 5.89 -2.12 -11.71
C THR A 4 6.46 -2.28 -10.31
N ILE A 5 5.61 -2.63 -9.36
CA ILE A 5 6.02 -2.89 -7.97
C ILE A 5 5.95 -4.39 -7.72
N ASP A 6 7.07 -4.95 -7.24
CA ASP A 6 7.17 -6.36 -6.93
C ASP A 6 6.19 -6.75 -5.81
N ARG A 7 5.59 -7.94 -5.95
CA ARG A 7 4.62 -8.43 -4.95
C ARG A 7 5.24 -8.58 -3.56
N ALA A 8 6.51 -8.95 -3.50
CA ALA A 8 7.25 -9.08 -2.24
C ALA A 8 7.33 -7.75 -1.48
N ASP A 9 7.46 -6.63 -2.19
CA ASP A 9 7.44 -5.31 -1.58
C ASP A 9 6.05 -4.95 -1.10
N VAL A 10 5.01 -5.16 -1.92
CA VAL A 10 3.62 -4.94 -1.50
C VAL A 10 3.29 -5.72 -0.22
N ASP A 11 3.67 -6.99 -0.14
CA ASP A 11 3.43 -7.84 1.03
C ASP A 11 4.19 -7.32 2.27
N ARG A 12 5.43 -6.83 2.10
CA ARG A 12 6.22 -6.20 3.17
C ARG A 12 5.53 -4.94 3.72
N TYR A 13 5.10 -4.04 2.85
CA TYR A 13 4.37 -2.82 3.26
C TYR A 13 3.06 -3.16 3.98
N PHE A 14 2.36 -4.20 3.53
CA PHE A 14 1.17 -4.73 4.20
C PHE A 14 1.49 -5.25 5.60
N ASP A 15 2.55 -6.05 5.73
CA ASP A 15 2.95 -6.63 7.01
C ASP A 15 3.38 -5.56 8.03
N ASP A 16 4.07 -4.52 7.57
CA ASP A 16 4.49 -3.39 8.40
C ASP A 16 3.29 -2.56 8.84
N ALA A 17 2.37 -2.25 7.92
CA ALA A 17 1.15 -1.52 8.22
C ALA A 17 0.25 -2.29 9.21
N ILE A 18 0.08 -3.60 9.02
CA ILE A 18 -0.64 -4.48 9.96
C ILE A 18 0.04 -4.46 11.32
N SER A 19 1.37 -4.60 11.36
CA SER A 19 2.13 -4.61 12.61
C SER A 19 2.03 -3.28 13.36
N GLY A 20 1.93 -2.15 12.64
CA GLY A 20 1.71 -0.81 13.21
C GLY A 20 0.32 -0.62 13.82
N ILE A 21 -0.73 -1.20 13.22
CA ILE A 21 -2.09 -1.10 13.76
C ILE A 21 -2.38 -2.10 14.87
N MET A 22 -1.67 -3.24 14.89
CA MET A 22 -1.87 -4.33 15.86
C MET A 22 -2.02 -3.86 17.32
N PRO A 23 -1.18 -2.96 17.88
CA PRO A 23 -1.29 -2.52 19.27
C PRO A 23 -2.61 -1.81 19.60
N ASN A 24 -3.19 -1.12 18.62
CA ASN A 24 -4.40 -0.29 18.76
C ASN A 24 -5.63 -0.94 18.10
N ALA A 25 -5.46 -2.09 17.45
CA ALA A 25 -6.51 -2.77 16.71
C ALA A 25 -7.66 -3.18 17.65
N ALA A 26 -8.84 -2.60 17.40
CA ALA A 26 -10.08 -2.95 18.08
C ALA A 26 -10.85 -3.99 17.28
N VAL A 27 -10.82 -5.24 17.76
CA VAL A 27 -11.56 -6.36 17.16
C VAL A 27 -12.64 -6.82 18.13
N PRO A 28 -13.92 -6.91 17.70
CA PRO A 28 -15.01 -7.39 18.55
C PRO A 28 -14.68 -8.73 19.22
N GLY A 29 -14.92 -8.84 20.53
CA GLY A 29 -14.60 -10.03 21.32
C GLY A 29 -13.16 -10.09 21.86
N PHE A 30 -12.28 -9.16 21.47
CA PHE A 30 -10.90 -9.06 21.98
C PHE A 30 -10.66 -7.71 22.64
N ARG A 31 -9.77 -7.69 23.62
CA ARG A 31 -9.22 -6.42 24.14
C ARG A 31 -8.33 -5.81 23.05
N ALA A 32 -8.30 -4.48 22.98
CA ALA A 32 -7.42 -3.76 22.05
C ALA A 32 -5.98 -4.30 22.16
N GLY A 33 -5.36 -4.57 21.00
CA GLY A 33 -4.01 -5.13 20.94
C GLY A 33 -3.87 -6.62 21.26
N ARG A 34 -4.95 -7.32 21.61
CA ARG A 34 -4.93 -8.75 21.98
C ARG A 34 -5.64 -9.65 20.97
N ALA A 35 -6.06 -9.11 19.84
CA ALA A 35 -6.66 -9.89 18.77
C ALA A 35 -5.59 -10.71 18.03
N PRO A 36 -5.91 -11.93 17.56
CA PRO A 36 -5.01 -12.70 16.70
C PRO A 36 -4.73 -11.96 15.39
N ARG A 37 -3.48 -12.04 14.91
CA ARG A 37 -3.01 -11.35 13.69
C ARG A 37 -3.92 -11.61 12.49
N LYS A 38 -4.31 -12.87 12.24
CA LYS A 38 -5.21 -13.25 11.14
C LYS A 38 -6.57 -12.53 11.16
N LEU A 39 -7.12 -12.28 12.36
CA LEU A 39 -8.40 -11.58 12.51
C LEU A 39 -8.24 -10.07 12.26
N VAL A 40 -7.11 -9.51 12.68
CA VAL A 40 -6.75 -8.11 12.41
C VAL A 40 -6.52 -7.92 10.92
N GLU A 41 -5.72 -8.78 10.28
CA GLU A 41 -5.52 -8.80 8.83
C GLU A 41 -6.85 -8.82 8.10
N GLN A 42 -7.74 -9.77 8.38
CA GLN A 42 -9.02 -9.86 7.68
C GLN A 42 -9.90 -8.62 7.88
N ARG A 43 -9.90 -8.03 9.08
CA ARG A 43 -10.76 -6.88 9.40
C ARG A 43 -10.23 -5.56 8.85
N PHE A 44 -8.91 -5.40 8.85
CA PHE A 44 -8.25 -4.16 8.46
C PHE A 44 -7.63 -4.24 7.06
N ARG A 45 -7.78 -5.35 6.33
CA ARG A 45 -7.22 -5.57 4.99
C ARG A 45 -7.54 -4.43 4.03
N SER A 46 -8.80 -3.99 3.95
CA SER A 46 -9.20 -2.92 3.04
C SER A 46 -8.56 -1.59 3.41
N GLN A 47 -8.59 -1.24 4.70
CA GLN A 47 -7.98 0.00 5.20
C GLN A 47 -6.46 0.01 4.97
N VAL A 48 -5.80 -1.13 5.22
CA VAL A 48 -4.37 -1.27 4.98
C VAL A 48 -4.06 -1.25 3.48
N ALA A 49 -4.91 -1.85 2.63
CA ALA A 49 -4.75 -1.80 1.18
C ALA A 49 -4.72 -0.35 0.68
N ASP A 50 -5.68 0.47 1.10
CA ASP A 50 -5.76 1.86 0.69
C ASP A 50 -4.56 2.68 1.18
N GLN A 51 -4.12 2.44 2.42
CA GLN A 51 -2.93 3.08 2.97
C GLN A 51 -1.66 2.69 2.21
N VAL A 52 -1.48 1.40 1.93
CA VAL A 52 -0.31 0.88 1.22
C VAL A 52 -0.30 1.39 -0.22
N LYS A 53 -1.45 1.45 -0.92
CA LYS A 53 -1.55 2.09 -2.24
C LYS A 53 -1.05 3.53 -2.22
N GLY A 54 -1.55 4.33 -1.27
CA GLY A 54 -1.14 5.74 -1.15
C GLY A 54 0.35 5.90 -0.87
N SER A 55 0.90 5.09 0.03
CA SER A 55 2.34 5.10 0.35
C SER A 55 3.19 4.68 -0.85
N LEU A 56 2.86 3.57 -1.51
CA LEU A 56 3.59 3.08 -2.68
C LEU A 56 3.58 4.09 -3.84
N LEU A 57 2.46 4.79 -4.02
CA LEU A 57 2.36 5.85 -5.03
C LEU A 57 3.28 7.03 -4.72
N MET A 58 3.28 7.51 -3.48
CA MET A 58 4.13 8.62 -3.06
C MET A 58 5.63 8.25 -3.12
N ASP A 59 5.97 7.03 -2.70
CA ASP A 59 7.34 6.51 -2.77
C ASP A 59 7.79 6.40 -4.24
N SER A 60 6.92 5.86 -5.12
CA SER A 60 7.20 5.78 -6.56
C SER A 60 7.37 7.16 -7.18
N MET A 61 6.49 8.12 -6.85
CA MET A 61 6.57 9.51 -7.33
C MET A 61 7.90 10.17 -6.93
N THR A 62 8.33 9.96 -5.69
CA THR A 62 9.60 10.48 -5.17
C THR A 62 10.77 9.84 -5.90
N GLN A 63 10.77 8.52 -6.06
CA GLN A 63 11.84 7.80 -6.75
C GLN A 63 11.99 8.24 -8.23
N ILE A 64 10.88 8.44 -8.94
CA ILE A 64 10.90 8.90 -10.33
C ILE A 64 11.43 10.34 -10.42
N SER A 65 11.03 11.20 -9.48
CA SER A 65 11.48 12.59 -9.43
C SER A 65 12.95 12.73 -9.02
N GLU A 66 13.51 11.76 -8.29
CA GLU A 66 14.92 11.74 -7.91
C GLU A 66 15.81 11.08 -8.97
N GLU A 67 15.32 10.03 -9.65
CA GLU A 67 16.04 9.33 -10.71
C GLU A 67 16.07 10.09 -12.03
N GLN A 68 15.12 11.00 -12.26
CA GLN A 68 15.11 11.90 -13.40
C GLN A 68 14.96 13.33 -12.91
N ASP A 69 15.98 14.17 -13.16
CA ASP A 69 15.96 15.64 -13.09
C ASP A 69 14.90 16.23 -14.07
N PHE A 70 13.64 15.83 -13.94
CA PHE A 70 12.53 16.41 -14.66
C PHE A 70 12.25 17.77 -14.03
N SER A 71 12.72 18.82 -14.70
CA SER A 71 12.16 20.16 -14.53
C SER A 71 10.65 20.04 -14.72
N ALA A 72 9.91 20.14 -13.63
CA ALA A 72 8.48 19.91 -13.53
C ALA A 72 7.71 20.79 -14.53
N ILE A 73 7.42 20.25 -15.72
CA ILE A 73 6.59 20.92 -16.71
C ILE A 73 5.24 20.19 -16.87
N SER A 74 5.11 18.96 -16.38
CA SER A 74 3.82 18.26 -16.41
C SER A 74 3.74 17.21 -15.30
N GLU A 75 2.73 17.35 -14.44
CA GLU A 75 2.27 16.24 -13.60
C GLU A 75 1.86 15.09 -14.53
N PRO A 76 2.38 13.87 -14.33
CA PRO A 76 1.96 12.72 -15.13
C PRO A 76 0.46 12.48 -14.92
N ASP A 77 -0.27 12.30 -16.03
CA ASP A 77 -1.69 11.99 -16.05
C ASP A 77 -1.86 10.53 -15.58
N PHE A 78 -2.01 10.35 -14.26
CA PHE A 78 -2.16 9.04 -13.63
C PHE A 78 -3.64 8.69 -13.46
N ASP A 79 -4.03 7.56 -14.04
CA ASP A 79 -5.38 7.04 -13.89
C ASP A 79 -5.51 6.27 -12.57
N PHE A 80 -5.90 6.99 -11.51
CA PHE A 80 -6.07 6.47 -10.15
C PHE A 80 -7.05 5.29 -10.06
N GLU A 81 -7.98 5.16 -11.01
CA GLU A 81 -8.97 4.07 -11.07
C GLU A 81 -8.40 2.77 -11.66
N ALA A 82 -7.29 2.83 -12.40
CA ALA A 82 -6.65 1.64 -12.99
C ALA A 82 -5.81 0.85 -11.98
N ILE A 83 -5.58 1.41 -10.79
CA ILE A 83 -4.75 0.81 -9.74
C ILE A 83 -5.58 -0.20 -8.92
N GLU A 84 -5.74 -1.39 -9.47
CA GLU A 84 -6.20 -2.55 -8.71
C GLU A 84 -4.99 -3.22 -8.04
N ILE A 85 -5.02 -3.39 -6.71
CA ILE A 85 -4.13 -4.36 -6.05
C ILE A 85 -4.82 -5.70 -6.26
N PRO A 86 -4.30 -6.60 -7.12
CA PRO A 86 -4.88 -7.91 -7.28
C PRO A 86 -4.69 -8.71 -5.99
N ASP A 87 -5.69 -9.52 -5.63
CA ASP A 87 -5.61 -10.41 -4.47
C ASP A 87 -4.45 -11.43 -4.58
N ASN A 88 -3.95 -11.67 -5.79
CA ASN A 88 -2.71 -12.38 -6.11
C ASN A 88 -2.05 -11.81 -7.38
N GLY A 89 -0.74 -11.54 -7.33
CA GLY A 89 0.06 -11.11 -8.48
C GLY A 89 0.74 -9.73 -8.31
N PRO A 90 1.67 -9.37 -9.22
CA PRO A 90 2.33 -8.06 -9.22
C PRO A 90 1.34 -6.94 -9.59
N MET A 91 1.60 -5.76 -9.05
CA MET A 91 0.81 -4.54 -9.27
C MET A 91 1.48 -3.71 -10.38
N THR A 92 0.72 -3.39 -11.43
CA THR A 92 1.21 -2.65 -12.60
C THR A 92 0.27 -1.47 -12.85
N PHE A 93 0.82 -0.27 -13.01
CA PHE A 93 0.05 0.94 -13.36
C PHE A 93 0.79 1.76 -14.42
N GLU A 94 0.03 2.45 -15.28
CA GLU A 94 0.50 3.14 -16.49
C GLU A 94 0.79 4.63 -16.27
#